data_AF-A0A8I1IJT8-F1
#
_entry.id   AF-A0A8I1IJT8-F1
#
_cell.length_a   1.000
_cell.length_b   1.000
_cell.length_c   1.000
_cell.angle_alpha   90.00
_cell.angle_beta   90.00
_cell.angle_gamma   90.00
#
_symmetry.space_group_name_H-M   'P 1'
#
loop_
_entity.id
_entity.type
_entity.pdbx_description
1 polymer ?
#
loop_
_entity_poly.entity_id
_entity_poly.type
_entity_poly.pdbx_seq_one_letter_code
_entity_poly.pdbx_strand_id
1 'polypeptide(L)'
;MTQITDTSRFSLLPHEAGFDPIEERLRMNVRATIEAVFEEELASFLGRLRYDRGDGAAKGYRHGHRERQLTGTFGTETVRVP
;
A
#
# COMPACT_ATOMS: atom_id res chain seq x y z
N MET A 1 4.48 15.48 22.39
CA MET A 1 3.90 14.12 22.44
C MET A 1 2.46 14.20 21.96
N THR A 2 2.24 14.12 20.65
CA THR A 2 0.89 14.04 20.08
C THR A 2 0.51 12.57 19.98
N GLN A 3 -0.35 12.13 20.89
CA GLN A 3 -0.96 10.81 20.88
C GLN A 3 -1.88 10.72 19.66
N ILE A 4 -1.41 10.09 18.58
CA ILE A 4 -2.26 9.72 17.44
C ILE A 4 -2.87 8.36 17.76
N THR A 5 -3.67 8.29 18.82
CA THR A 5 -4.48 7.09 19.09
C THR A 5 -5.80 7.25 18.36
N ASP A 6 -5.75 7.28 17.03
CA ASP A 6 -6.92 6.88 16.26
C ASP A 6 -6.83 5.36 16.15
N THR A 7 -7.48 4.71 17.11
CA THR A 7 -7.70 3.26 17.10
C THR A 7 -8.35 2.94 15.77
N SER A 8 -7.54 2.54 14.79
CA SER A 8 -7.98 1.91 13.57
C SER A 8 -8.90 0.75 13.97
N ARG A 9 -10.21 0.99 13.90
CA ARG A 9 -11.25 -0.04 14.04
C ARG A 9 -11.29 -0.92 12.78
N PHE A 10 -10.24 -0.94 11.98
CA PHE A 10 -10.24 -1.40 10.59
C PHE A 10 -9.47 -2.70 10.44
N SER A 11 -10.03 -3.73 11.08
CA SER A 11 -10.19 -5.08 10.56
C SER A 11 -10.80 -5.84 11.73
N LEU A 12 -12.14 -5.84 11.79
CA LEU A 12 -12.84 -6.63 12.80
C LEU A 12 -12.51 -8.10 12.54
N LEU A 13 -12.31 -8.88 13.59
CA LEU A 13 -12.07 -10.31 13.41
C LEU A 13 -13.35 -10.95 12.82
N PRO A 14 -13.26 -12.06 12.04
CA PRO A 14 -14.42 -12.67 11.39
C PRO A 14 -15.57 -13.07 12.34
N HIS A 15 -15.28 -13.18 13.64
CA HIS A 15 -16.24 -13.54 14.69
C HIS A 15 -16.73 -12.33 15.52
N GLU A 16 -16.32 -11.11 15.17
CA GLU A 16 -16.74 -9.89 15.87
C GLU A 16 -18.06 -9.34 15.30
N ALA A 17 -18.88 -8.79 16.19
CA ALA A 17 -20.12 -8.15 15.79
C ALA A 17 -19.81 -6.92 14.90
N GLY A 18 -20.36 -6.92 13.68
CA GLY A 18 -20.14 -5.85 12.70
C GLY A 18 -19.07 -6.15 11.65
N PHE A 19 -18.45 -7.34 11.66
CA PHE A 19 -17.59 -7.77 10.56
C PHE A 19 -18.40 -7.95 9.26
N ASP A 20 -18.01 -7.22 8.22
CA ASP A 20 -18.51 -7.40 6.86
C ASP A 20 -17.41 -8.00 5.98
N PRO A 21 -17.53 -9.26 5.54
CA PRO A 21 -16.54 -9.90 4.68
C PRO A 21 -16.39 -9.22 3.31
N ILE A 22 -17.43 -8.54 2.81
CA ILE A 22 -17.38 -7.82 1.55
C ILE A 22 -16.58 -6.54 1.72
N GLU A 23 -16.82 -5.78 2.79
CA GLU A 23 -16.06 -4.57 3.09
C GLU A 23 -14.57 -4.89 3.29
N GLU A 24 -14.25 -5.92 4.08
CA GLU A 24 -12.86 -6.34 4.30
C GLU A 24 -12.17 -6.68 2.97
N ARG A 25 -12.84 -7.46 2.11
CA ARG A 25 -12.27 -7.81 0.80
C ARG A 25 -12.11 -6.58 -0.09
N LEU A 26 -13.04 -5.63 -0.05
CA LEU A 26 -12.92 -4.39 -0.80
C LEU A 26 -11.71 -3.58 -0.34
N ARG A 27 -11.51 -3.44 0.97
CA ARG A 27 -10.34 -2.72 1.52
C ARG A 27 -9.02 -3.39 1.16
N MET A 28 -8.95 -4.72 1.24
CA MET A 28 -7.79 -5.48 0.76
C MET A 28 -7.50 -5.23 -0.72
N ASN A 29 -8.54 -5.22 -1.56
CA ASN A 29 -8.39 -4.98 -2.99
C ASN A 29 -7.91 -3.55 -3.28
N VAL A 30 -8.47 -2.55 -2.56
CA VAL A 30 -8.04 -1.15 -2.68
C VAL A 30 -6.57 -0.99 -2.31
N ARG A 31 -6.14 -1.55 -1.16
CA ARG A 31 -4.74 -1.53 -0.72
C ARG A 31 -3.82 -2.15 -1.77
N ALA A 32 -4.14 -3.37 -2.22
CA ALA A 32 -3.35 -4.08 -3.22
C ALA A 32 -3.26 -3.32 -4.56
N THR A 33 -4.36 -2.68 -4.98
CA THR A 33 -4.39 -1.91 -6.22
C THR A 33 -3.49 -0.67 -6.14
N ILE A 34 -3.57 0.06 -5.02
CA ILE A 34 -2.74 1.26 -4.81
C ILE A 34 -1.25 0.89 -4.76
N GLU A 35 -0.90 -0.17 -4.04
CA GLU A 35 0.49 -0.65 -3.95
C GLU A 35 1.04 -1.11 -5.30
N ALA A 36 0.22 -1.80 -6.12
CA ALA A 36 0.60 -2.20 -7.47
C ALA A 36 0.90 -0.98 -8.36
N VAL A 37 0.05 0.06 -8.31
CA VAL A 37 0.26 1.29 -9.07
C VAL A 37 1.58 1.96 -8.69
N PHE A 38 1.93 2.04 -7.39
CA PHE A 38 3.22 2.63 -7.00
C PHE A 38 4.42 1.85 -7.53
N GLU A 39 4.35 0.51 -7.55
CA GLU A 39 5.42 -0.31 -8.11
C GLU A 39 5.56 -0.14 -9.62
N GLU A 40 4.46 0.02 -10.34
CA GLU A 40 4.44 0.31 -11.77
C GLU A 40 5.03 1.70 -12.07
N GLU A 41 4.64 2.72 -11.30
CA GLU A 41 5.20 4.07 -11.40
C GLU A 41 6.71 4.06 -11.14
N LEU A 42 7.16 3.34 -10.10
CA LEU A 42 8.59 3.21 -9.79
C LEU A 42 9.35 2.45 -10.87
N ALA A 43 8.77 1.37 -11.42
CA ALA A 43 9.37 0.64 -12.52
C ALA A 43 9.52 1.51 -13.77
N SER A 44 8.50 2.32 -14.09
CA SER A 44 8.52 3.30 -15.18
C SER A 44 9.60 4.36 -14.96
N PHE A 45 9.68 4.92 -13.74
CA PHE A 45 10.69 5.91 -13.38
C PHE A 45 12.12 5.36 -13.51
N LEU A 46 12.36 4.16 -12.96
CA LEU A 46 13.66 3.49 -13.03
C LEU A 46 13.97 2.96 -14.44
N GLY A 47 12.97 2.81 -15.30
CA GLY A 47 13.08 2.24 -16.64
C GLY A 47 13.36 0.73 -16.65
N ARG A 48 13.09 0.03 -15.54
CA ARG A 48 13.35 -1.41 -15.41
C ARG A 48 12.46 -2.07 -14.35
N LEU A 49 12.11 -3.32 -14.63
CA LEU A 49 11.39 -4.16 -13.68
C LEU A 49 12.26 -4.54 -12.47
N ARG A 50 11.63 -5.12 -11.46
CA ARG A 50 12.33 -5.60 -10.28
C ARG A 50 13.27 -6.75 -10.66
N TYR A 51 14.51 -6.67 -10.21
CA TYR A 51 15.60 -7.61 -10.52
C TYR A 51 16.04 -7.67 -11.98
N ASP A 52 15.52 -6.79 -12.83
CA ASP A 52 15.96 -6.71 -14.21
C ASP A 52 17.41 -6.19 -14.28
N ARG A 53 18.23 -6.91 -15.05
CA ARG A 53 19.65 -6.62 -15.25
C ARG A 53 19.77 -5.81 -16.55
N GLY A 54 19.41 -4.54 -16.45
CA GLY A 54 19.56 -3.62 -17.57
C GLY A 54 21.02 -3.43 -17.98
N ASP A 55 21.24 -3.15 -19.25
CA ASP A 55 22.55 -2.79 -19.78
C ASP A 55 22.70 -1.26 -19.75
N GLY A 56 23.66 -0.74 -18.95
CA GLY A 56 23.92 0.69 -18.81
C GLY A 56 23.70 1.30 -17.43
N ALA A 57 23.78 2.63 -17.35
CA ALA A 57 23.74 3.37 -16.08
C ALA A 57 22.31 3.40 -15.48
N ALA A 58 22.20 3.03 -14.20
CA ALA A 58 20.93 3.04 -13.48
C ALA A 58 20.51 4.47 -13.09
N LYS A 59 19.25 4.83 -13.34
CA LYS A 59 18.63 6.09 -12.84
C LYS A 59 18.48 6.12 -11.32
N GLY A 60 18.57 4.97 -10.66
CA GLY A 60 18.42 4.81 -9.22
C GLY A 60 18.25 3.35 -8.80
N TYR A 61 18.10 3.14 -7.49
CA TYR A 61 17.90 1.82 -6.88
C TYR A 61 16.68 1.83 -5.97
N ARG A 62 16.02 0.67 -5.87
CA ARG A 62 14.90 0.45 -4.94
C ARG A 62 15.45 0.37 -3.52
N HIS A 63 14.79 1.04 -2.57
CA HIS A 63 15.25 1.11 -1.18
C HIS A 63 14.18 0.60 -0.20
N GLY A 64 13.67 -0.60 -0.48
CA GLY A 64 12.66 -1.25 0.36
C GLY A 64 11.29 -0.59 0.23
N HIS A 65 10.52 -0.62 1.32
CA HIS A 65 9.19 -0.01 1.40
C HIS A 65 9.06 0.72 2.72
N ARG A 66 8.20 1.75 2.73
CA ARG A 66 7.73 2.41 3.95
C ARG A 66 6.22 2.40 4.03
N GLU A 67 5.68 2.40 5.23
CA GLU A 67 4.25 2.56 5.45
C GLU A 67 3.84 4.03 5.25
N ARG A 68 2.64 4.22 4.68
CA ARG A 68 1.99 5.53 4.57
C ARG A 68 0.49 5.37 4.74
N GLN A 69 -0.09 6.18 5.61
CA GLN A 69 -1.54 6.31 5.70
C GLN A 69 -2.06 7.21 4.58
N LEU A 70 -3.13 6.77 3.92
CA LEU A 70 -3.85 7.50 2.89
C LEU A 70 -5.31 7.60 3.28
N THR A 71 -5.89 8.78 3.11
CA THR A 71 -7.34 8.98 3.29
C THR A 71 -7.94 9.32 1.94
N GLY A 72 -8.89 8.50 1.50
CA GLY A 72 -9.63 8.69 0.25
C GLY A 72 -11.13 8.46 0.44
N THR A 73 -11.85 8.32 -0.66
CA THR A 73 -13.29 7.95 -0.63
C THR A 73 -13.53 6.56 -0.05
N PHE A 74 -12.51 5.69 -0.08
CA PHE A 74 -12.50 4.37 0.55
C PHE A 74 -12.17 4.40 2.05
N GLY A 75 -12.07 5.59 2.64
CA GLY A 75 -11.68 5.77 4.04
C GLY A 75 -10.16 5.91 4.21
N THR A 76 -9.72 5.78 5.46
CA THR A 76 -8.29 5.78 5.81
C THR A 76 -7.73 4.37 5.73
N GLU A 77 -6.62 4.23 5.01
CA GLU A 77 -5.98 2.95 4.73
C GLU A 77 -4.45 3.10 4.81
N THR A 78 -3.76 2.09 5.34
CA THR A 78 -2.29 2.06 5.37
C THR A 78 -1.77 1.24 4.19
N VAL A 79 -0.91 1.85 3.38
CA VAL A 79 -0.31 1.23 2.19
C VAL A 79 1.21 1.22 2.28
N ARG A 80 1.84 0.30 1.57
CA ARG A 80 3.30 0.22 1.41
C ARG A 80 3.75 0.99 0.17
N VAL A 81 4.65 1.94 0.37
CA VAL A 81 5.21 2.79 -0.69
C VAL A 81 6.66 2.36 -0.94
N PRO A 82 7.04 2.03 -2.19
CA PRO A 82 8.41 1.65 -2.55
C PRO A 82 9.35 2.85 -2.73
#